data_AF-F2JQS3-F1
#
_entry.id   AF-F2JQS3-F1
#
_cell.length_a   1.000
_cell.length_b   1.000
_cell.length_c   1.000
_cell.angle_alpha   90.00
_cell.angle_beta   90.00
_cell.angle_gamma   90.00
#
_symmetry.space_group_name_H-M   'P 1'
#
loop_
_entity.id
_entity.type
_entity.pdbx_description
1 polymer ?
#
loop_
_entity_poly.entity_id
_entity_poly.type
_entity_poly.pdbx_seq_one_letter_code
_entity_poly.pdbx_strand_id
1 'polypeptide(L)'
;MTKKVWLFDPFTAERKLTDLNTVAGITGRTINSVRGSIGCKLKILNCYLLELDTPLSAFRELLAKQIIPDEVWRDIPNSLWQVSSYGRYRSYLRCQPDRCVYRLPFYGTKSTSQTMAIKINGKRQEFRAQEWVYKLFVGEVPKGHVIYHKDGNKANNRVENLGVIKRSKLMQIQCTPVRAVEVQQIDLDTGEILAEYSTLRKAAKANYTDTKTLRDAAKKERPAIGFMWKIDQEKSII
;
A
#
# COMPACT_ATOMS: atom_id res chain seq x y z
N MET A 1 -13.11 1.90 -26.47
CA MET A 1 -12.35 1.41 -25.30
C MET A 1 -10.98 2.10 -25.29
N THR A 2 -10.54 2.62 -24.15
CA THR A 2 -9.22 3.25 -24.02
C THR A 2 -8.12 2.18 -24.01
N LYS A 3 -7.04 2.39 -24.78
CA LYS A 3 -5.90 1.45 -24.83
C LYS A 3 -5.26 1.38 -23.44
N LYS A 4 -5.20 0.17 -22.88
CA LYS A 4 -4.50 -0.11 -21.61
C LYS A 4 -2.99 -0.22 -21.86
N VAL A 5 -2.20 0.27 -20.92
CA VAL A 5 -0.74 0.36 -20.99
C VAL A 5 -0.13 0.17 -19.60
N TRP A 6 1.15 -0.19 -19.57
CA TRP A 6 1.95 -0.18 -18.35
C TRP A 6 2.59 1.20 -18.14
N LEU A 7 2.39 1.77 -16.96
CA LEU A 7 3.22 2.86 -16.45
C LEU A 7 4.28 2.24 -15.53
N PHE A 8 5.55 2.30 -15.96
CA PHE A 8 6.65 1.66 -15.28
C PHE A 8 7.58 2.68 -14.62
N ASP A 9 7.74 2.60 -13.31
CA ASP A 9 8.68 3.41 -12.56
C ASP A 9 10.04 2.67 -12.42
N PRO A 10 11.12 3.19 -13.02
CA PRO A 10 12.43 2.55 -12.95
C PRO A 10 13.14 2.71 -11.59
N PHE A 11 12.65 3.56 -10.68
CA PHE A 11 13.20 3.70 -9.33
C PHE A 11 12.64 2.65 -8.37
N THR A 12 11.33 2.40 -8.43
CA THR A 12 10.61 1.47 -7.54
C THR A 12 10.32 0.11 -8.17
N ALA A 13 10.63 -0.05 -9.47
CA ALA A 13 10.24 -1.19 -10.29
C ALA A 13 8.71 -1.44 -10.33
N GLU A 14 7.90 -0.44 -9.97
CA GLU A 14 6.45 -0.53 -9.98
C GLU A 14 5.92 -0.60 -11.41
N ARG A 15 5.02 -1.55 -11.67
CA ARG A 15 4.27 -1.68 -12.92
C ARG A 15 2.81 -1.42 -12.65
N LYS A 16 2.35 -0.21 -12.95
CA LYS A 16 0.97 0.19 -12.74
C LYS A 16 0.18 0.06 -14.03
N LEU A 17 -0.87 -0.74 -14.00
CA LEU A 17 -1.80 -0.88 -15.12
C LEU A 17 -2.65 0.40 -15.20
N THR A 18 -2.63 1.07 -16.34
CA THR A 18 -3.37 2.32 -16.56
C THR A 18 -3.92 2.37 -17.98
N ASP A 19 -4.69 3.41 -18.27
CA ASP A 19 -5.15 3.76 -19.62
C ASP A 19 -4.55 5.10 -20.10
N LEU A 20 -4.61 5.33 -21.41
CA LEU A 20 -4.05 6.55 -22.01
C LEU A 20 -4.77 7.84 -21.60
N ASN A 21 -6.06 7.80 -21.26
CA ASN A 21 -6.80 9.00 -20.84
C ASN A 21 -6.35 9.43 -19.45
N THR A 22 -6.17 8.47 -18.54
CA THR A 22 -5.62 8.72 -17.20
C THR A 22 -4.22 9.33 -17.30
N VAL A 23 -3.34 8.79 -18.15
CA VAL A 23 -1.99 9.36 -18.34
C VAL A 23 -2.05 10.76 -18.99
N ALA A 24 -2.93 10.97 -19.96
CA ALA A 24 -3.16 12.29 -20.58
C ALA A 24 -3.62 13.32 -19.54
N GLY A 25 -4.57 12.98 -18.68
CA GLY A 25 -5.05 13.84 -17.61
C GLY A 25 -3.95 14.19 -16.60
N ILE A 26 -3.17 13.20 -16.15
CA ILE A 26 -2.07 13.44 -15.19
C ILE A 26 -0.96 14.31 -15.82
N THR A 27 -0.65 14.11 -17.10
CA THR A 27 0.45 14.82 -17.76
C THR A 27 0.04 16.15 -18.40
N GLY A 28 -1.25 16.47 -18.45
CA GLY A 28 -1.79 17.64 -19.15
C GLY A 28 -1.60 17.59 -20.68
N ARG A 29 -1.38 16.40 -21.25
CA ARG A 29 -1.10 16.21 -22.69
C ARG A 29 -2.32 15.67 -23.42
N THR A 30 -2.39 15.89 -24.73
CA THR A 30 -3.42 15.26 -25.57
C THR A 30 -3.19 13.74 -25.66
N ILE A 31 -4.27 12.97 -25.83
CA ILE A 31 -4.21 11.49 -25.95
C ILE A 31 -3.28 11.05 -27.09
N ASN A 32 -3.32 11.75 -28.23
CA ASN A 32 -2.45 11.44 -29.38
C ASN A 32 -0.97 11.66 -29.05
N SER A 33 -0.66 12.72 -28.31
CA SER A 33 0.71 13.02 -27.85
C SER A 33 1.23 11.95 -26.88
N VAL A 34 0.39 11.49 -25.95
CA VAL A 34 0.72 10.39 -25.03
C VAL A 34 0.89 9.07 -25.78
N ARG A 35 0.01 8.78 -26.74
CA ARG A 35 0.11 7.58 -27.58
C ARG A 35 1.43 7.52 -28.34
N GLY A 36 1.89 8.64 -28.91
CA GLY A 36 3.21 8.73 -29.54
C GLY A 36 4.40 8.61 -28.57
N SER A 37 4.16 8.64 -27.26
CA SER A 37 5.19 8.48 -26.23
C SER A 37 5.31 7.04 -25.70
N ILE A 38 4.55 6.09 -26.24
CA ILE A 38 4.72 4.66 -25.92
C ILE A 38 6.13 4.22 -26.31
N GLY A 39 6.81 3.49 -25.43
CA GLY A 39 8.23 3.12 -25.54
C GLY A 39 9.19 4.14 -24.92
N CYS A 40 8.72 5.34 -24.58
CA CYS A 40 9.55 6.43 -24.10
C CYS A 40 9.34 6.73 -22.60
N LYS A 41 10.32 7.41 -22.01
CA LYS A 41 10.22 7.94 -20.64
C LYS A 41 9.43 9.25 -20.65
N LEU A 42 8.36 9.29 -19.87
CA LEU A 42 7.60 10.50 -19.57
C LEU A 42 8.34 11.28 -18.49
N LYS A 43 9.07 12.34 -18.88
CA LYS A 43 9.91 13.13 -17.95
C LYS A 43 9.16 13.63 -16.72
N ILE A 44 7.92 14.09 -16.89
CA ILE A 44 7.10 14.66 -15.81
C ILE A 44 6.78 13.63 -14.70
N LEU A 45 6.66 12.35 -15.06
CA LEU A 45 6.37 11.26 -14.11
C LEU A 45 7.61 10.46 -13.73
N ASN A 46 8.72 10.66 -14.44
CA ASN A 46 9.89 9.78 -14.42
C ASN A 46 9.59 8.30 -14.73
N CYS A 47 8.45 8.01 -15.34
CA CYS A 47 8.01 6.65 -15.69
C CYS A 47 8.12 6.39 -17.19
N TYR A 48 8.28 5.12 -17.57
CA TYR A 48 8.15 4.66 -18.94
C TYR A 48 6.72 4.27 -19.24
N LEU A 49 6.24 4.64 -20.42
CA LEU A 49 4.94 4.19 -20.92
C LEU A 49 5.16 3.01 -21.87
N LEU A 50 4.61 1.84 -21.56
CA LEU A 50 4.92 0.58 -22.26
C LEU A 50 3.64 -0.17 -22.66
N GLU A 51 3.74 -0.99 -23.71
CA GLU A 51 2.63 -1.85 -24.15
C GLU A 51 2.45 -3.05 -23.20
N LEU A 52 1.26 -3.65 -23.19
CA LEU A 52 0.94 -4.70 -22.22
C LEU A 52 1.71 -6.01 -22.43
N ASP A 53 2.06 -6.29 -23.67
CA ASP A 53 2.83 -7.44 -24.15
C ASP A 53 4.36 -7.23 -24.05
N THR A 54 4.80 -6.06 -23.55
CA THR A 54 6.22 -5.79 -23.31
C THR A 54 6.83 -6.92 -22.46
N PRO A 55 7.90 -7.58 -22.93
CA PRO A 55 8.49 -8.70 -22.22
C PRO A 55 9.22 -8.24 -20.96
N LEU A 56 9.30 -9.12 -19.95
CA LEU A 56 10.00 -8.82 -18.69
C LEU A 56 11.48 -8.42 -18.89
N SER A 57 12.13 -8.86 -19.96
CA SER A 57 13.50 -8.45 -20.31
C SER A 57 13.62 -6.94 -20.53
N ALA A 58 12.68 -6.33 -21.25
CA ALA A 58 12.69 -4.89 -21.51
C ALA A 58 12.60 -4.08 -20.21
N PHE A 59 11.75 -4.48 -19.26
CA PHE A 59 11.68 -3.83 -17.94
C PHE A 59 13.04 -3.91 -17.19
N ARG A 60 13.74 -5.04 -17.28
CA ARG A 60 15.05 -5.21 -16.64
C ARG A 60 16.11 -4.32 -17.28
N GLU A 61 16.08 -4.14 -18.59
CA GLU A 61 16.96 -3.21 -19.30
C GLU A 61 16.69 -1.76 -18.90
N LEU A 62 15.42 -1.38 -18.74
CA LEU A 62 15.05 -0.05 -18.26
C LEU A 62 15.54 0.22 -16.84
N LEU A 63 15.46 -0.77 -15.94
CA LEU A 63 16.08 -0.67 -14.61
C LEU A 63 17.59 -0.48 -14.70
N ALA A 64 18.26 -1.23 -15.55
CA ALA A 64 19.70 -1.13 -15.74
C ALA A 64 20.14 0.22 -16.33
N LYS A 65 19.33 0.80 -17.22
CA LYS A 65 19.56 2.14 -17.78
C LYS A 65 19.38 3.27 -16.75
N GLN A 66 18.63 3.04 -15.67
CA GLN A 66 18.43 4.02 -14.63
C GLN A 66 19.62 4.04 -13.67
N ILE A 67 20.48 5.05 -13.84
CA ILE A 67 21.62 5.34 -12.97
C ILE A 67 21.13 6.12 -11.75
N ILE A 68 21.58 5.70 -10.57
CA ILE A 68 21.27 6.32 -9.27
C ILE A 68 22.62 6.48 -8.55
N PRO A 69 23.19 7.70 -8.47
CA PRO A 69 24.57 7.89 -8.03
C PRO A 69 24.86 7.45 -6.59
N ASP A 70 23.90 7.58 -5.70
CA ASP A 70 23.97 7.29 -4.26
C ASP A 70 23.42 5.90 -3.90
N GLU A 71 23.21 5.05 -4.91
CA GLU A 71 22.72 3.70 -4.68
C GLU A 71 23.85 2.78 -4.19
N VAL A 72 23.64 2.21 -3.01
CA VAL A 72 24.54 1.23 -2.39
C VAL A 72 23.96 -0.16 -2.56
N TRP A 73 24.77 -1.13 -2.96
CA TRP A 73 24.38 -2.54 -3.12
C TRP A 73 24.96 -3.40 -1.99
N ARG A 74 24.18 -4.35 -1.46
CA ARG A 74 24.63 -5.34 -0.48
C ARG A 74 24.25 -6.75 -0.93
N ASP A 75 25.13 -7.71 -0.66
CA ASP A 75 24.88 -9.13 -0.90
C ASP A 75 23.87 -9.69 0.10
N ILE A 76 22.94 -10.50 -0.40
CA ILE A 76 22.06 -11.32 0.42
C ILE A 76 22.84 -12.60 0.79
N PRO A 77 23.16 -12.84 2.08
CA PRO A 77 23.98 -13.95 2.51
C PRO A 77 23.50 -15.30 1.98
N ASN A 78 24.44 -16.15 1.58
CA ASN A 78 24.20 -17.49 1.06
C ASN A 78 23.26 -17.53 -0.16
N SER A 79 23.34 -16.51 -1.01
CA SER A 79 22.61 -16.41 -2.26
C SER A 79 23.48 -15.77 -3.35
N LEU A 80 23.00 -15.80 -4.59
CA LEU A 80 23.62 -15.08 -5.73
C LEU A 80 22.97 -13.72 -5.97
N TRP A 81 22.33 -13.15 -4.95
CA TRP A 81 21.48 -11.97 -5.08
C TRP A 81 22.04 -10.79 -4.30
N GLN A 82 21.81 -9.61 -4.86
CA GLN A 82 22.08 -8.33 -4.22
C GLN A 82 20.80 -7.52 -4.16
N VAL A 83 20.71 -6.70 -3.12
CA VAL A 83 19.66 -5.70 -2.96
C VAL A 83 20.29 -4.34 -2.69
N SER A 84 19.69 -3.30 -3.25
CA SER A 84 20.18 -1.93 -3.10
C SER A 84 19.48 -1.14 -2.02
N SER A 85 20.07 0.00 -1.63
CA SER A 85 19.45 0.99 -0.72
C SER A 85 18.14 1.56 -1.28
N TYR A 86 17.93 1.45 -2.59
CA TYR A 86 16.70 1.84 -3.28
C TYR A 86 15.65 0.72 -3.36
N GLY A 87 15.96 -0.45 -2.81
CA GLY A 87 15.09 -1.62 -2.88
C GLY A 87 15.06 -2.29 -4.24
N ARG A 88 16.07 -2.05 -5.09
CA ARG A 88 16.24 -2.75 -6.37
C ARG A 88 16.97 -4.07 -6.14
N TYR A 89 16.62 -5.08 -6.92
CA TYR A 89 17.20 -6.41 -6.82
C TYR A 89 17.96 -6.76 -8.10
N ARG A 90 19.11 -7.42 -7.93
CA ARG A 90 19.84 -8.05 -9.04
C ARG A 90 20.42 -9.40 -8.62
N SER A 91 20.71 -10.24 -9.59
CA SER A 91 21.31 -11.55 -9.35
C SER A 91 22.49 -11.77 -10.29
N TYR A 92 23.56 -12.38 -9.78
CA TYR A 92 24.66 -12.87 -10.59
C TYR A 92 24.22 -14.07 -11.44
N LEU A 93 24.73 -14.14 -12.67
CA LEU A 93 24.54 -15.30 -13.53
C LEU A 93 25.49 -16.43 -13.12
N ARG A 94 24.97 -17.65 -13.00
CA ARG A 94 25.79 -18.83 -12.63
C ARG A 94 26.95 -19.08 -13.59
N CYS A 95 26.73 -18.82 -14.88
CA CYS A 95 27.72 -19.00 -15.94
C CYS A 95 28.60 -17.77 -16.18
N GLN A 96 28.27 -16.61 -15.62
CA GLN A 96 28.99 -15.34 -15.79
C GLN A 96 28.94 -14.56 -14.47
N PRO A 97 29.81 -14.88 -13.50
CA PRO A 97 29.77 -14.29 -12.15
C PRO A 97 29.95 -12.77 -12.15
N ASP A 98 30.62 -12.20 -13.15
CA ASP A 98 30.83 -10.75 -13.25
C ASP A 98 29.60 -10.00 -13.80
N ARG A 99 28.59 -10.73 -14.28
CA ARG A 99 27.39 -10.15 -14.89
C ARG A 99 26.18 -10.28 -13.99
N CYS A 100 25.66 -9.13 -13.57
CA CYS A 100 24.39 -9.02 -12.86
C CYS A 100 23.21 -8.84 -13.82
N VAL A 101 22.06 -9.38 -13.45
CA VAL A 101 20.77 -9.14 -14.11
C VAL A 101 19.81 -8.55 -13.09
N TYR A 102 19.20 -7.41 -13.42
CA TYR A 102 18.15 -6.81 -12.61
C TYR A 102 16.90 -7.70 -12.57
N ARG A 103 16.23 -7.70 -11.44
CA ARG A 103 15.09 -8.59 -11.17
C ARG A 103 13.94 -7.75 -10.62
N LEU A 104 12.75 -7.99 -11.16
CA LEU A 104 11.55 -7.32 -10.71
C LEU A 104 10.86 -8.16 -9.63
N PRO A 105 10.35 -7.51 -8.57
CA PRO A 105 9.41 -8.17 -7.68
C PRO A 105 8.09 -8.45 -8.41
N PHE A 106 7.35 -9.40 -7.86
CA PHE A 106 6.01 -9.74 -8.31
C PHE A 106 5.00 -9.47 -7.19
N TYR A 107 3.73 -9.32 -7.56
CA TYR A 107 2.65 -9.28 -6.58
C TYR A 107 2.05 -10.69 -6.46
N GLY A 108 1.97 -11.20 -5.23
CA GLY A 108 1.22 -12.43 -4.96
C GLY A 108 -0.28 -12.22 -5.21
N THR A 109 -1.02 -13.29 -5.48
CA THR A 109 -2.46 -13.25 -5.84
C THR A 109 -3.35 -12.52 -4.84
N LYS A 110 -2.97 -12.51 -3.55
CA LYS A 110 -3.67 -11.81 -2.46
C LYS A 110 -2.79 -10.78 -1.74
N SER A 111 -1.57 -10.52 -2.26
CA SER A 111 -0.62 -9.62 -1.61
C SER A 111 -0.70 -8.24 -2.23
N THR A 112 -0.86 -7.24 -1.37
CA THR A 112 -0.73 -5.82 -1.76
C THR A 112 0.72 -5.34 -1.73
N SER A 113 1.66 -6.19 -1.31
CA SER A 113 3.10 -5.87 -1.23
C SER A 113 3.88 -6.62 -2.30
N GLN A 114 4.95 -5.98 -2.77
CA GLN A 114 5.93 -6.58 -3.66
C GLN A 114 6.63 -7.75 -2.95
N THR A 115 6.78 -8.85 -3.68
CA THR A 115 7.34 -10.10 -3.19
C THR A 115 8.51 -10.54 -4.07
N MET A 116 9.49 -11.16 -3.43
CA MET A 116 10.64 -11.79 -4.07
C MET A 116 10.68 -13.28 -3.73
N ALA A 117 11.04 -14.10 -4.71
CA ALA A 117 11.27 -15.53 -4.51
C ALA A 117 12.67 -15.87 -5.00
N ILE A 118 13.59 -16.16 -4.07
CA ILE A 118 15.02 -16.39 -4.39
C ILE A 118 15.52 -17.66 -3.71
N LYS A 119 16.68 -18.18 -4.18
CA LYS A 119 17.31 -19.37 -3.61
C LYS A 119 18.36 -18.93 -2.58
N ILE A 120 18.12 -19.24 -1.31
CA ILE A 120 19.04 -18.97 -0.18
C ILE A 120 19.35 -20.30 0.49
N ASN A 121 20.63 -20.59 0.77
CA ASN A 121 21.06 -21.88 1.33
C ASN A 121 20.54 -23.08 0.52
N GLY A 122 20.50 -22.96 -0.80
CA GLY A 122 20.00 -24.03 -1.66
C GLY A 122 18.47 -24.19 -1.68
N LYS A 123 17.70 -23.46 -0.86
CA LYS A 123 16.23 -23.58 -0.78
C LYS A 123 15.55 -22.33 -1.35
N ARG A 124 14.44 -22.50 -2.06
CA ARG A 124 13.62 -21.38 -2.53
C ARG A 124 12.88 -20.79 -1.34
N GLN A 125 13.05 -19.49 -1.12
CA GLN A 125 12.38 -18.72 -0.07
C GLN A 125 11.62 -17.56 -0.70
N GLU A 126 10.42 -17.31 -0.19
CA GLU A 126 9.56 -16.20 -0.57
C GLU A 126 9.45 -15.23 0.60
N PHE A 127 9.64 -13.94 0.31
CA PHE A 127 9.59 -12.88 1.32
C PHE A 127 9.17 -11.57 0.67
N ARG A 128 8.76 -10.61 1.50
CA ARG A 128 8.39 -9.27 0.99
C ARG A 128 9.65 -8.50 0.60
N ALA A 129 9.61 -7.79 -0.52
CA ALA A 129 10.77 -7.13 -1.10
C ALA A 129 11.45 -6.13 -0.14
N GLN A 130 10.72 -5.51 0.78
CA GLN A 130 11.29 -4.62 1.79
C GLN A 130 12.09 -5.33 2.91
N GLU A 131 11.89 -6.63 3.13
CA GLU A 131 12.46 -7.32 4.30
C GLU A 131 13.99 -7.39 4.24
N TRP A 132 14.56 -7.75 3.09
CA TRP A 132 16.01 -7.77 2.93
C TRP A 132 16.63 -6.39 2.83
N VAL A 133 15.90 -5.40 2.29
CA VAL A 133 16.34 -4.00 2.32
C VAL A 133 16.50 -3.55 3.76
N TYR A 134 15.46 -3.72 4.57
CA TYR A 134 15.50 -3.31 5.98
C TYR A 134 16.56 -4.10 6.74
N LYS A 135 16.59 -5.43 6.57
CA LYS A 135 17.53 -6.31 7.28
C LYS A 135 18.99 -5.94 7.00
N LEU A 136 19.33 -5.70 5.75
CA LEU A 136 20.72 -5.44 5.38
C LEU A 136 21.15 -4.02 5.67
N PHE A 137 20.29 -3.02 5.57
CA PHE A 137 20.68 -1.61 5.71
C PHE A 137 20.37 -1.00 7.08
N VAL A 138 19.39 -1.55 7.81
CA VAL A 138 18.95 -1.04 9.12
C VAL A 138 19.19 -2.08 10.23
N GLY A 139 18.79 -3.33 10.00
CA GLY A 139 18.99 -4.44 10.93
C GLY A 139 17.72 -5.25 11.18
N GLU A 140 17.68 -5.96 12.30
CA GLU A 140 16.57 -6.84 12.67
C GLU A 140 15.31 -6.03 13.05
N VAL A 141 14.13 -6.57 12.72
CA VAL A 141 12.85 -5.96 13.12
C VAL A 141 12.51 -6.42 14.55
N PRO A 142 12.30 -5.50 15.51
CA PRO A 142 11.93 -5.87 16.87
C PRO A 142 10.66 -6.72 16.93
N LYS A 143 10.60 -7.65 17.89
CA LYS A 143 9.44 -8.54 18.07
C LYS A 143 8.14 -7.73 18.18
N GLY A 144 7.10 -8.19 17.48
CA GLY A 144 5.78 -7.53 17.48
C GLY A 144 5.67 -6.28 16.59
N HIS A 145 6.75 -5.90 15.90
CA HIS A 145 6.73 -4.79 14.94
C HIS A 145 6.70 -5.30 13.50
N VAL A 146 6.30 -4.41 12.60
CA VAL A 146 6.23 -4.65 11.17
C VAL A 146 6.86 -3.49 10.43
N ILE A 147 7.47 -3.78 9.28
CA ILE A 147 7.98 -2.76 8.36
C ILE A 147 6.79 -2.12 7.67
N TYR A 148 6.79 -0.79 7.58
CA TYR A 148 5.81 0.00 6.84
C TYR A 148 6.49 1.03 5.93
N HIS A 149 5.76 1.48 4.91
CA HIS A 149 6.19 2.52 3.96
C HIS A 149 5.65 3.87 4.43
N LYS A 150 6.54 4.85 4.67
CA LYS A 150 6.19 6.16 5.21
C LYS A 150 5.31 6.95 4.25
N ASP A 151 5.57 6.86 2.95
CA ASP A 151 4.79 7.49 1.88
C ASP A 151 3.51 6.75 1.49
N GLY A 152 3.25 5.57 2.08
CA GLY A 152 2.12 4.71 1.73
C GLY A 152 2.27 3.94 0.41
N ASN A 153 3.31 4.19 -0.40
CA ASN A 153 3.59 3.44 -1.62
C ASN A 153 4.38 2.16 -1.30
N LYS A 154 3.69 1.01 -1.36
CA LYS A 154 4.27 -0.32 -1.10
C LYS A 154 5.29 -0.79 -2.12
N ALA A 155 5.45 -0.09 -3.25
CA ALA A 155 6.52 -0.34 -4.21
C ALA A 155 7.81 0.43 -3.87
N ASN A 156 7.71 1.53 -3.11
CA ASN A 156 8.85 2.37 -2.77
C ASN A 156 9.66 1.77 -1.61
N ASN A 157 10.45 0.75 -1.90
CA ASN A 157 11.25 0.02 -0.90
C ASN A 157 12.58 0.69 -0.54
N ARG A 158 12.74 2.00 -0.79
CA ARG A 158 13.96 2.73 -0.39
C ARG A 158 14.14 2.68 1.12
N VAL A 159 15.37 2.48 1.60
CA VAL A 159 15.70 2.38 3.03
C VAL A 159 15.13 3.57 3.82
N GLU A 160 15.27 4.79 3.30
CA GLU A 160 14.75 6.01 3.90
C GLU A 160 13.22 6.05 4.02
N ASN A 161 12.50 5.38 3.12
CA ASN A 161 11.03 5.29 3.12
C ASN A 161 10.51 4.16 4.02
N LEU A 162 11.38 3.24 4.44
CA LEU A 162 11.00 2.17 5.35
C LEU A 162 11.05 2.64 6.81
N GLY A 163 10.04 2.27 7.57
CA GLY A 163 9.98 2.46 9.01
C GLY A 163 9.50 1.19 9.70
N VAL A 164 9.57 1.16 11.02
CA VAL A 164 9.07 0.05 11.83
C VAL A 164 8.08 0.55 12.85
N ILE A 165 6.97 -0.17 12.99
CA ILE A 165 5.87 0.20 13.87
C ILE A 165 5.20 -1.04 14.46
N LYS A 166 4.58 -0.92 15.64
CA LYS A 166 3.74 -2.00 16.17
C LYS A 166 2.58 -2.27 15.22
N ARG A 167 2.28 -3.54 14.96
CA ARG A 167 1.19 -3.95 14.05
C ARG A 167 -0.16 -3.35 14.45
N SER A 168 -0.45 -3.28 15.74
CA SER A 168 -1.69 -2.67 16.27
C SER A 168 -1.79 -1.18 15.93
N LYS A 169 -0.68 -0.44 16.02
CA LYS A 169 -0.65 0.98 15.69
C LYS A 169 -0.73 1.22 14.19
N LEU A 170 -0.07 0.39 13.38
CA LEU A 170 -0.23 0.45 11.92
C LEU A 170 -1.68 0.22 11.51
N MET A 171 -2.35 -0.75 12.13
CA MET A 171 -3.77 -1.01 11.87
C MET A 171 -4.64 0.20 12.22
N GLN A 172 -4.38 0.89 13.34
CA GLN A 172 -5.11 2.11 13.69
C GLN A 172 -4.90 3.25 12.67
N ILE A 173 -3.70 3.38 12.10
CA ILE A 173 -3.39 4.40 11.09
C ILE A 173 -4.01 4.05 9.72
N GLN A 174 -3.98 2.77 9.35
CA GLN A 174 -4.44 2.28 8.05
C GLN A 174 -5.93 1.95 7.99
N CYS A 175 -6.59 1.74 9.13
CA CYS A 175 -8.03 1.61 9.17
C CYS A 175 -8.64 2.94 8.73
N THR A 176 -9.45 2.88 7.67
CA THR A 176 -10.46 3.89 7.36
C THR A 176 -11.16 4.27 8.66
N PRO A 177 -11.38 5.57 8.95
CA PRO A 177 -12.04 6.00 10.17
C PRO A 177 -13.27 5.11 10.39
N VAL A 178 -13.28 4.39 11.51
CA VAL A 178 -14.46 3.62 11.91
C VAL A 178 -15.57 4.66 11.97
N ARG A 179 -16.57 4.53 11.10
CA ARG A 179 -17.71 5.47 11.03
C ARG A 179 -18.10 5.84 12.46
N ALA A 180 -17.83 7.08 12.84
CA ALA A 180 -18.28 7.58 14.11
C ALA A 180 -19.78 7.75 13.94
N VAL A 181 -20.51 6.88 14.61
CA VAL A 181 -21.95 6.91 14.55
C VAL A 181 -22.40 7.81 15.68
N GLU A 182 -22.96 8.96 15.32
CA GLU A 182 -23.54 9.90 16.26
C GLU A 182 -24.83 9.27 16.78
N VAL A 183 -24.88 9.02 18.09
CA VAL A 183 -26.00 8.37 18.77
C VAL A 183 -26.69 9.42 19.62
N GLN A 184 -27.96 9.68 19.34
CA GLN A 184 -28.79 10.60 20.09
C GLN A 184 -29.70 9.82 21.03
N GLN A 185 -29.74 10.24 22.29
CA GLN A 185 -30.68 9.81 23.30
C GLN A 185 -31.80 10.85 23.35
N ILE A 186 -33.02 10.40 23.13
CA ILE A 186 -34.19 11.27 22.96
C ILE A 186 -35.23 10.91 24.03
N ASP A 187 -35.80 11.93 24.66
CA ASP A 187 -36.88 11.77 25.62
C ASP A 187 -38.14 11.18 24.96
N LEU A 188 -38.87 10.33 25.68
CA LEU A 188 -40.05 9.65 25.14
C LEU A 188 -41.27 10.55 25.01
N ASP A 189 -41.41 11.50 25.93
CA ASP A 189 -42.62 12.30 26.07
C ASP A 189 -42.48 13.64 25.35
N THR A 190 -41.30 14.27 25.44
CA THR A 190 -41.05 15.58 24.83
C THR A 190 -40.43 15.48 23.43
N GLY A 191 -39.77 14.37 23.12
CA GLY A 191 -38.99 14.21 21.88
C GLY A 191 -37.70 15.06 21.85
N GLU A 192 -37.28 15.62 22.99
CA GLU A 192 -36.06 16.41 23.08
C GLU A 192 -34.80 15.54 23.11
N ILE A 193 -33.72 16.04 22.52
CA ILE A 193 -32.41 15.38 22.56
C ILE A 193 -31.79 15.64 23.95
N LEU A 194 -31.68 14.59 24.75
CA LEU A 194 -31.11 14.65 26.10
C LEU A 194 -29.58 14.52 26.09
N ALA A 195 -29.03 13.73 25.16
CA ALA A 195 -27.59 13.52 25.05
C ALA A 195 -27.17 13.04 23.66
N GLU A 196 -25.94 13.38 23.28
CA GLU A 196 -25.30 12.94 22.04
C GLU A 196 -23.98 12.22 22.33
N TYR A 197 -23.75 11.10 21.66
CA TYR A 197 -22.57 10.27 21.85
C TYR A 197 -21.86 10.02 20.53
N SER A 198 -20.53 10.11 20.54
CA SER A 198 -19.72 9.90 19.34
C SER A 198 -19.68 8.44 18.83
N THR A 199 -20.18 7.47 19.62
CA THR A 199 -20.31 6.05 19.24
C THR A 199 -21.38 5.35 20.09
N LEU A 200 -21.98 4.29 19.54
CA LEU A 200 -22.84 3.35 20.30
C LEU A 200 -22.19 2.79 21.56
N ARG A 201 -20.87 2.56 21.53
CA ARG A 201 -20.15 2.00 22.69
C ARG A 201 -20.05 3.00 23.84
N LYS A 202 -19.89 4.29 23.54
CA LYS A 202 -19.94 5.35 24.57
C LYS A 202 -21.35 5.50 25.14
N ALA A 203 -22.38 5.51 24.29
CA ALA A 203 -23.78 5.56 24.73
C ALA A 203 -24.12 4.38 25.64
N ALA A 204 -23.78 3.16 25.22
CA ALA A 204 -24.02 1.94 25.98
C ALA A 204 -23.34 1.97 27.35
N LYS A 205 -22.07 2.41 27.41
CA LYS A 205 -21.33 2.52 28.66
C LYS A 205 -21.90 3.58 29.61
N ALA A 206 -22.28 4.75 29.09
CA ALA A 206 -22.86 5.83 29.90
C ALA A 206 -24.24 5.45 30.47
N ASN A 207 -24.98 4.62 29.74
CA ASN A 207 -26.32 4.17 30.11
C ASN A 207 -26.37 2.74 30.67
N TYR A 208 -25.21 2.20 31.06
CA TYR A 208 -25.08 0.87 31.69
C TYR A 208 -25.80 -0.26 30.94
N THR A 209 -25.76 -0.23 29.61
CA THR A 209 -26.44 -1.18 28.74
C THR A 209 -25.50 -1.75 27.68
N ASP A 210 -26.01 -2.61 26.78
CA ASP A 210 -25.25 -3.16 25.67
C ASP A 210 -25.53 -2.42 24.34
N THR A 211 -24.49 -2.35 23.51
CA THR A 211 -24.54 -1.77 22.18
C THR A 211 -25.56 -2.43 21.26
N LYS A 212 -25.83 -3.73 21.44
CA LYS A 212 -26.85 -4.45 20.68
C LYS A 212 -28.25 -3.96 21.03
N THR A 213 -28.52 -3.77 22.32
CA THR A 213 -29.82 -3.28 22.82
C THR A 213 -30.14 -1.91 22.21
N LEU A 214 -29.20 -0.97 22.26
CA LEU A 214 -29.37 0.36 21.68
C LEU A 214 -29.52 0.33 20.15
N ARG A 215 -28.72 -0.51 19.46
CA ARG A 215 -28.79 -0.66 18.01
C ARG A 215 -30.12 -1.25 17.54
N ASP A 216 -30.59 -2.30 18.21
CA ASP A 216 -31.86 -2.94 17.89
C ASP A 216 -33.04 -2.03 18.22
N ALA A 217 -32.93 -1.21 19.26
CA ALA A 217 -33.91 -0.20 19.62
C ALA A 217 -34.03 0.87 18.53
N ALA A 218 -32.91 1.47 18.14
CA ALA A 218 -32.87 2.47 17.09
C ALA A 218 -33.32 1.92 15.72
N LYS A 219 -32.92 0.69 15.36
CA LYS A 219 -33.32 0.06 14.09
C LYS A 219 -34.81 -0.26 14.02
N LYS A 220 -35.42 -0.60 15.15
CA LYS A 220 -36.85 -0.95 15.25
C LYS A 220 -37.71 0.23 15.70
N GLU A 221 -37.13 1.42 15.82
CA GLU A 221 -37.80 2.65 16.27
C GLU A 221 -38.63 2.42 17.55
N ARG A 222 -38.02 1.73 18.52
CA ARG A 222 -38.68 1.39 19.79
C ARG A 222 -37.88 1.92 20.97
N PRO A 223 -38.54 2.22 22.10
CA PRO A 223 -37.86 2.60 23.32
C PRO A 223 -36.92 1.49 23.80
N ALA A 224 -35.78 1.90 24.35
CA ALA A 224 -34.96 1.06 25.18
C ALA A 224 -34.50 1.86 26.38
N ILE A 225 -34.45 1.22 27.55
CA ILE A 225 -34.01 1.81 28.82
C ILE A 225 -34.66 3.17 29.14
N GLY A 226 -35.93 3.34 28.75
CA GLY A 226 -36.70 4.57 29.00
C GLY A 226 -36.47 5.71 28.01
N PHE A 227 -35.73 5.49 26.90
CA PHE A 227 -35.44 6.53 25.91
C PHE A 227 -35.63 6.04 24.47
N MET A 228 -35.85 6.98 23.56
CA MET A 228 -35.71 6.76 22.13
C MET A 228 -34.25 6.94 21.71
N TRP A 229 -33.83 6.15 20.72
CA TRP A 229 -32.45 6.14 20.25
C TRP A 229 -32.42 6.37 18.75
N LYS A 230 -31.69 7.39 18.33
CA LYS A 230 -31.44 7.66 16.90
C LYS A 230 -29.96 7.51 16.61
N ILE A 231 -29.67 6.90 15.47
CA ILE A 231 -28.33 6.55 15.04
C ILE A 231 -28.13 7.23 13.69
N ASP A 232 -27.40 8.35 13.68
CA ASP A 232 -27.07 9.04 12.45
C ASP A 232 -25.81 8.43 11.84
N GLN A 233 -25.89 7.98 10.59
CA GLN A 233 -24.80 7.26 9.93
C GLN A 233 -23.80 8.17 9.22
N GLU A 234 -23.96 9.49 9.29
CA GLU A 234 -23.10 10.43 8.58
C GLU A 234 -22.31 11.33 9.52
N LYS A 235 -21.07 10.92 9.78
CA LYS A 235 -19.88 11.79 9.83
C LYS A 235 -18.64 10.91 9.76
N SER A 236 -17.94 10.97 8.64
CA SER A 236 -16.53 10.58 8.59
C SER A 236 -15.76 11.60 9.42
N ILE A 237 -15.28 11.24 10.60
CA ILE A 237 -14.35 12.08 11.34
C ILE A 237 -13.03 12.05 10.55
N ILE A 238 -12.62 13.23 10.07
CA ILE A 238 -11.33 13.50 9.41
C ILE A 238 -10.21 13.37 10.44
#